data_AF-A0A9P7KZ06-F1
#
_entry.id   AF-A0A9P7KZ06-F1
#
_cell.length_a   1.000
_cell.length_b   1.000
_cell.length_c   1.000
_cell.angle_alpha   90.00
_cell.angle_beta   90.00
_cell.angle_gamma   90.00
#
_symmetry.space_group_name_H-M   'P 1'
#
loop_
_entity.id
_entity.type
_entity.pdbx_description
1 polymer ?
#
loop_
_entity_poly.entity_id
_entity_poly.type
_entity_poly.pdbx_seq_one_letter_code
_entity_poly.pdbx_strand_id
1 'polypeptide(L)'
;MNDVDVLSSLTLAVASLATPAPSLQEETPHEEVEHQYLWRCFPDYVWSQRVRDMPSWVWGFGYDVEDSSGGQRWVCRRCIQNKNPKPRSFAEKGIQNANAHLFKGHGIRTPPGKTKSAAEKKAEKLKAKDQRSIAEVMKLDTRLPREQDIANSLAKGFDRKHFQRLLLEWIIEENHAFSVCEQGRLRQIFEYLSPLVKITDANITRTTIRRKVLSAYEMHKDKVVAALKQSCGLIHVSFDGWKSGNRHSLYGIACFFRDENSQLHKLALGVPELRTRHFGHNIAAEILDALDAYGIQDKIGYFTLDNAESNDKAMEVIGGELGFVGSRRPGRCFGHTLNLSAKALLFGHNVEAFEEQLSGEDGDNDVRDPISYWHERKPDVSRMREDVCGGRADGDATTKSAGRGHYRNVSSAAIVVTG
;
A
#
# COMPACT_ATOMS: atom_id res chain seq x y z
N MET A 1 -1.04 -15.96 -71.82
CA MET A 1 -2.10 -15.30 -71.03
C MET A 1 -1.38 -14.27 -70.18
N ASN A 2 -0.76 -13.24 -70.78
CA ASN A 2 -1.37 -12.09 -71.51
C ASN A 2 -2.37 -11.40 -70.59
N ASP A 3 -2.23 -10.13 -70.19
CA ASP A 3 -1.48 -8.97 -70.73
C ASP A 3 -0.89 -8.15 -69.55
N VAL A 4 0.30 -7.54 -69.55
CA VAL A 4 1.05 -6.72 -70.54
C VAL A 4 0.46 -5.31 -70.64
N ASP A 5 1.07 -4.35 -69.92
CA ASP A 5 1.70 -3.11 -70.47
C ASP A 5 0.76 -1.88 -70.38
N VAL A 6 1.17 -0.61 -70.31
CA VAL A 6 2.43 0.14 -70.55
C VAL A 6 2.17 1.55 -69.96
N LEU A 7 3.05 2.09 -69.10
CA LEU A 7 4.15 3.04 -69.41
C LEU A 7 3.69 4.49 -69.71
N SER A 8 4.21 5.46 -68.93
CA SER A 8 5.12 6.53 -69.43
C SER A 8 4.38 7.89 -69.54
N SER A 9 4.91 9.08 -69.29
CA SER A 9 6.15 9.63 -68.74
C SER A 9 5.94 11.16 -68.53
N LEU A 10 6.73 11.74 -67.61
CA LEU A 10 7.36 13.08 -67.63
C LEU A 10 6.63 14.26 -68.32
N THR A 11 6.40 15.36 -67.58
CA THR A 11 7.16 16.62 -67.77
C THR A 11 6.80 17.70 -66.73
N LEU A 12 7.85 18.39 -66.25
CA LEU A 12 7.80 19.64 -65.49
C LEU A 12 7.47 20.81 -66.44
N ALA A 13 6.59 21.73 -66.03
CA ALA A 13 6.68 23.15 -66.38
C ALA A 13 5.88 24.02 -65.39
N VAL A 14 6.50 25.16 -65.07
CA VAL A 14 6.20 26.15 -64.03
C VAL A 14 5.12 27.15 -64.46
N ALA A 15 4.30 27.63 -63.51
CA ALA A 15 3.73 28.99 -63.35
C ALA A 15 2.34 28.89 -62.67
N SER A 16 1.82 29.78 -61.83
CA SER A 16 2.30 30.95 -61.09
C SER A 16 1.11 31.36 -60.19
N LEU A 17 1.39 31.71 -58.93
CA LEU A 17 0.67 32.66 -58.06
C LEU A 17 -0.87 32.79 -58.14
N ALA A 18 -1.58 32.32 -57.10
CA ALA A 18 -2.61 33.11 -56.41
C ALA A 18 -2.95 32.50 -55.03
N THR A 19 -2.71 33.26 -53.97
CA THR A 19 -3.05 32.98 -52.57
C THR A 19 -4.56 33.10 -52.34
N PRO A 20 -5.23 32.20 -51.59
CA PRO A 20 -6.44 32.54 -50.86
C PRO A 20 -6.10 33.03 -49.45
N ALA A 21 -6.80 34.09 -49.04
CA ALA A 21 -6.72 34.80 -47.77
C ALA A 21 -7.10 33.91 -46.55
N PRO A 22 -6.81 34.35 -45.30
CA PRO A 22 -6.76 33.48 -44.13
C PRO A 22 -8.16 33.16 -43.61
N SER A 23 -8.58 31.90 -43.72
CA SER A 23 -9.77 31.39 -43.03
C SER A 23 -9.41 31.05 -41.58
N LEU A 24 -10.13 31.70 -40.65
CA LEU A 24 -10.22 31.38 -39.22
C LEU A 24 -10.30 29.85 -39.01
N GLN A 25 -9.37 29.28 -38.25
CA GLN A 25 -9.44 27.89 -37.83
C GLN A 25 -10.56 27.76 -36.77
N GLU A 26 -11.52 26.87 -36.99
CA GLU A 26 -12.49 26.46 -35.96
C GLU A 26 -11.73 25.77 -34.82
N GLU A 27 -11.73 26.37 -33.62
CA GLU A 27 -11.15 25.77 -32.41
C GLU A 27 -12.06 24.66 -31.87
N THR A 28 -11.47 23.56 -31.41
CA THR A 28 -12.26 22.47 -30.80
C THR A 28 -12.75 22.89 -29.39
N PRO A 29 -13.90 22.37 -28.91
CA PRO A 29 -14.45 22.76 -27.58
C PRO A 29 -13.50 22.51 -26.40
N HIS A 30 -12.52 21.61 -26.56
CA HIS A 30 -11.51 21.30 -25.56
C HIS A 30 -10.39 22.36 -25.52
N GLU A 31 -10.05 22.96 -26.66
CA GLU A 31 -9.03 24.01 -26.77
C GLU A 31 -9.53 25.34 -26.17
N GLU A 32 -10.82 25.64 -26.31
CA GLU A 32 -11.45 26.84 -25.77
C GLU A 32 -11.38 26.88 -24.22
N VAL A 33 -11.56 25.73 -23.55
CA VAL A 33 -11.43 25.60 -22.09
C VAL A 33 -9.96 25.70 -21.63
N GLU A 34 -9.03 25.14 -22.40
CA GLU A 34 -7.58 25.28 -22.14
C GLU A 34 -7.13 26.74 -22.26
N HIS A 35 -7.61 27.45 -23.27
CA HIS A 35 -7.29 28.86 -23.53
C HIS A 35 -7.88 29.79 -22.47
N GLN A 36 -9.11 29.53 -22.00
CA GLN A 36 -9.69 30.27 -20.86
C GLN A 36 -8.86 30.12 -19.58
N TYR A 37 -8.32 28.93 -19.30
CA TYR A 37 -7.45 28.72 -18.14
C TYR A 37 -6.09 29.41 -18.30
N LEU A 38 -5.52 29.41 -19.51
CA LEU A 38 -4.29 30.13 -19.82
C LEU A 38 -4.42 31.63 -19.52
N TRP A 39 -5.47 32.29 -20.02
CA TRP A 39 -5.68 33.72 -19.81
C TRP A 39 -6.03 34.08 -18.37
N ARG A 40 -6.66 33.16 -17.63
CA ARG A 40 -6.84 33.34 -16.18
C ARG A 40 -5.51 33.36 -15.42
N CYS A 41 -4.53 32.57 -15.85
CA CYS A 41 -3.20 32.53 -15.24
C CYS A 41 -2.27 33.66 -15.72
N PHE A 42 -2.50 34.20 -16.91
CA PHE A 42 -1.72 35.27 -17.53
C PHE A 42 -2.64 36.33 -18.14
N PRO A 43 -3.27 37.20 -17.31
CA PRO A 43 -4.31 38.13 -17.77
C PRO A 43 -3.77 39.29 -18.63
N ASP A 44 -2.51 39.68 -18.43
CA ASP A 44 -1.89 40.82 -19.12
C ASP A 44 -1.21 40.43 -20.45
N TYR A 45 -1.43 39.20 -20.91
CA TYR A 45 -0.76 38.62 -22.06
C TYR A 45 -1.75 38.35 -23.20
N VAL A 46 -1.27 38.42 -24.44
CA VAL A 46 -2.01 38.08 -25.65
C VAL A 46 -1.23 37.10 -26.51
N TRP A 47 -1.89 36.45 -27.48
CA TRP A 47 -1.19 35.62 -28.45
C TRP A 47 -0.17 36.45 -29.23
N SER A 48 1.07 35.97 -29.36
CA SER A 48 2.08 36.67 -30.17
C SER A 48 1.69 36.65 -31.66
N GLN A 49 1.95 37.76 -32.36
CA GLN A 49 1.60 37.95 -33.77
C GLN A 49 2.61 37.36 -34.76
N ARG A 50 3.64 36.62 -34.30
CA ARG A 50 4.63 36.01 -35.19
C ARG A 50 4.04 34.85 -35.99
N VAL A 51 4.35 34.85 -37.29
CA VAL A 51 4.16 33.70 -38.19
C VAL A 51 5.06 32.55 -37.68
N ARG A 52 4.48 31.34 -37.58
CA ARG A 52 5.07 30.11 -37.00
C ARG A 52 6.33 29.61 -37.72
N ASP A 53 7.43 30.34 -37.65
CA ASP A 53 8.75 29.85 -38.05
C ASP A 53 9.70 29.87 -36.85
N MET A 54 9.33 29.11 -35.81
CA MET A 54 10.09 29.00 -34.57
C MET A 54 10.98 27.75 -34.63
N PRO A 55 12.32 27.87 -34.72
CA PRO A 55 13.23 26.78 -35.09
C PRO A 55 13.44 25.68 -34.03
N SER A 56 12.85 25.82 -32.84
CA SER A 56 13.04 24.88 -31.72
C SER A 56 11.81 23.99 -31.50
N TRP A 57 12.03 22.67 -31.44
CA TRP A 57 11.00 21.66 -31.20
C TRP A 57 10.19 21.88 -29.90
N VAL A 58 10.76 22.61 -28.94
CA VAL A 58 10.14 22.96 -27.66
C VAL A 58 8.84 23.76 -27.85
N TRP A 59 8.73 24.51 -28.95
CA TRP A 59 7.52 25.26 -29.31
C TRP A 59 6.33 24.37 -29.67
N GLY A 60 6.56 23.10 -30.04
CA GLY A 60 5.46 22.13 -30.19
C GLY A 60 4.76 21.77 -28.86
N PHE A 61 5.35 22.12 -27.72
CA PHE A 61 4.84 21.79 -26.38
C PHE A 61 4.48 23.02 -25.53
N GLY A 62 4.46 24.22 -26.11
CA GLY A 62 4.08 25.41 -25.38
C GLY A 62 3.40 26.47 -26.23
N TYR A 63 2.71 27.35 -25.52
CA TYR A 63 2.01 28.52 -26.05
C TYR A 63 2.96 29.71 -26.08
N ASP A 64 2.90 30.48 -27.17
CA ASP A 64 3.65 31.72 -27.32
C ASP A 64 2.78 32.92 -26.94
N VAL A 65 3.16 33.61 -25.87
CA VAL A 65 2.39 34.72 -25.31
C VAL A 65 3.27 35.95 -25.17
N GLU A 66 2.67 37.11 -25.40
CA GLU A 66 3.34 38.41 -25.43
C GLU A 66 2.65 39.38 -24.46
N ASP A 67 3.45 40.10 -23.69
CA ASP A 67 3.01 41.16 -22.78
C ASP A 67 2.81 42.47 -23.54
N SER A 68 1.99 43.37 -22.99
CA SER A 68 1.81 44.77 -23.42
C SER A 68 3.10 45.57 -23.61
N SER A 69 4.20 45.16 -22.95
CA SER A 69 5.55 45.74 -23.04
C SER A 69 6.45 45.12 -24.12
N GLY A 70 5.94 44.19 -24.95
CA GLY A 70 6.72 43.45 -25.95
C GLY A 70 7.56 42.30 -25.35
N GLY A 71 7.31 41.92 -24.10
CA GLY A 71 7.99 40.83 -23.40
C GLY A 71 7.44 39.46 -23.81
N GLN A 72 8.22 38.68 -24.55
CA GLN A 72 7.79 37.38 -25.09
C GLN A 72 8.12 36.20 -24.16
N ARG A 73 7.15 35.29 -24.00
CA ARG A 73 7.26 34.12 -23.11
C ARG A 73 6.66 32.85 -23.72
N TRP A 74 7.38 31.76 -23.50
CA TRP A 74 6.90 30.40 -23.71
C TRP A 74 6.16 29.91 -22.46
N VAL A 75 4.92 29.44 -22.59
CA VAL A 75 4.12 28.84 -21.50
C VAL A 75 3.90 27.36 -21.78
N CYS A 76 4.15 26.50 -20.79
CA CYS A 76 4.01 25.05 -20.96
C CYS A 76 2.54 24.61 -21.17
N ARG A 77 2.21 24.04 -22.34
CA ARG A 77 0.86 23.55 -22.67
C ARG A 77 0.41 22.44 -21.72
N ARG A 78 1.31 21.52 -21.37
CA ARG A 78 0.99 20.41 -20.46
C ARG A 78 0.70 20.87 -19.02
N CYS A 79 1.30 21.97 -18.57
CA CYS A 79 0.97 22.57 -17.27
C CYS A 79 -0.46 23.15 -17.26
N ILE A 80 -0.89 23.75 -18.37
CA ILE A 80 -2.24 24.30 -18.55
C ILE A 80 -3.28 23.17 -18.61
N GLN A 81 -3.01 22.13 -19.40
CA GLN A 81 -3.85 20.93 -19.49
C GLN A 81 -4.06 20.25 -18.12
N ASN A 82 -3.01 20.19 -17.30
CA ASN A 82 -3.08 19.59 -15.98
C ASN A 82 -3.64 20.55 -14.90
N LYS A 83 -4.15 21.73 -15.28
CA LYS A 83 -4.66 22.78 -14.37
C LYS A 83 -3.71 23.10 -13.22
N ASN A 84 -2.41 23.20 -13.53
CA ASN A 84 -1.40 23.50 -12.52
C ASN A 84 -1.59 24.95 -12.02
N PRO A 85 -1.72 25.19 -10.69
CA PRO A 85 -2.00 26.52 -10.14
C PRO A 85 -0.90 27.56 -10.43
N LYS A 86 0.32 27.13 -10.77
CA LYS A 86 1.41 28.00 -11.24
C LYS A 86 2.05 27.40 -12.49
N PRO A 87 1.43 27.58 -13.68
CA PRO A 87 1.98 27.05 -14.92
C PRO A 87 3.36 27.68 -15.19
N ARG A 88 4.32 26.85 -15.60
CA ARG A 88 5.69 27.31 -15.83
C ARG A 88 5.78 28.07 -17.14
N SER A 89 6.30 29.29 -17.06
CA SER A 89 6.63 30.13 -18.20
C SER A 89 8.11 30.53 -18.20
N PHE A 90 8.68 30.68 -19.38
CA PHE A 90 10.08 31.06 -19.59
C PHE A 90 10.17 32.13 -20.67
N ALA A 91 11.12 33.06 -20.54
CA ALA A 91 11.35 34.06 -21.58
C ALA A 91 11.82 33.40 -22.89
N GLU A 92 11.56 34.03 -24.04
CA GLU A 92 11.93 33.56 -25.38
C GLU A 92 13.43 33.17 -25.49
N LYS A 93 14.32 33.97 -24.90
CA LYS A 93 15.78 33.68 -24.87
C LYS A 93 16.16 32.49 -23.96
N GLY A 94 15.22 31.99 -23.16
CA GLY A 94 15.39 30.95 -22.14
C GLY A 94 14.85 29.57 -22.53
N ILE A 95 14.70 29.25 -23.82
CA ILE A 95 14.11 27.97 -24.30
C ILE A 95 14.83 26.72 -23.76
N GLN A 96 16.11 26.80 -23.38
CA GLN A 96 16.81 25.68 -22.73
C GLN A 96 16.21 25.31 -21.35
N ASN A 97 15.67 26.29 -20.62
CA ASN A 97 14.98 26.07 -19.34
C ASN A 97 13.61 25.42 -19.56
N ALA A 98 12.93 25.78 -20.65
CA ALA A 98 11.71 25.11 -21.08
C ALA A 98 11.97 23.63 -21.41
N ASN A 99 13.05 23.31 -22.13
CA ASN A 99 13.46 21.92 -22.38
C ASN A 99 13.75 21.16 -21.07
N ALA A 100 14.49 21.77 -20.12
CA ALA A 100 14.74 21.16 -18.82
C ALA A 100 13.45 20.92 -18.01
N HIS A 101 12.46 21.81 -18.12
CA HIS A 101 11.15 21.66 -17.50
C HIS A 101 10.33 20.55 -18.15
N LEU A 102 10.29 20.44 -19.48
CA LEU A 102 9.61 19.36 -20.19
C LEU A 102 10.13 17.98 -19.75
N PHE A 103 11.45 17.85 -19.59
CA PHE A 103 12.06 16.63 -19.06
C PHE A 103 11.72 16.37 -17.59
N LYS A 104 11.94 17.35 -16.70
CA LYS A 104 11.75 17.17 -15.24
C LYS A 104 10.29 17.08 -14.81
N GLY A 105 9.43 17.91 -15.39
CA GLY A 105 8.03 18.08 -14.98
C GLY A 105 7.06 17.15 -15.72
N HIS A 106 7.39 16.76 -16.95
CA HIS A 106 6.49 16.00 -17.81
C HIS A 106 7.11 14.74 -18.42
N GLY A 107 8.39 14.46 -18.18
CA GLY A 107 9.06 13.26 -18.68
C GLY A 107 9.26 13.22 -20.20
N ILE A 108 9.06 14.35 -20.90
CA ILE A 108 9.19 14.45 -22.35
C ILE A 108 10.69 14.53 -22.69
N ARG A 109 11.17 13.61 -23.53
CA ARG A 109 12.58 13.52 -23.93
C ARG A 109 12.86 14.32 -25.19
N THR A 110 14.12 14.74 -25.34
CA THR A 110 14.54 15.47 -26.54
C THR A 110 14.51 14.54 -27.77
N PRO A 111 13.93 14.96 -28.91
CA PRO A 111 13.95 14.17 -30.15
C PRO A 111 15.38 13.84 -30.65
N PRO A 112 15.57 12.75 -31.41
CA PRO A 112 16.86 12.38 -31.97
C PRO A 112 17.46 13.53 -32.81
N GLY A 113 18.75 13.83 -32.62
CA GLY A 113 19.46 14.88 -33.37
C GLY A 113 19.30 16.31 -32.84
N LYS A 114 18.54 16.54 -31.74
CA LYS A 114 18.42 17.86 -31.10
C LYS A 114 19.20 17.95 -29.79
N THR A 115 19.51 19.17 -29.35
CA THR A 115 20.31 19.43 -28.15
C THR A 115 19.56 19.03 -26.87
N LYS A 116 20.06 17.99 -26.19
CA LYS A 116 19.53 17.53 -24.88
C LYS A 116 19.71 18.59 -23.80
N SER A 117 18.74 18.69 -22.89
CA SER A 117 18.85 19.58 -21.73
C SER A 117 19.95 19.13 -20.75
N ALA A 118 20.50 20.05 -19.96
CA ALA A 118 21.48 19.71 -18.92
C ALA A 118 20.90 18.72 -17.89
N ALA A 119 19.59 18.80 -17.63
CA ALA A 119 18.88 17.88 -16.75
C ALA A 119 18.83 16.45 -17.31
N GLU A 120 18.54 16.31 -18.60
CA GLU A 120 18.53 15.04 -19.31
C GLU A 120 19.93 14.42 -19.37
N LYS A 121 20.95 15.21 -19.77
CA LYS A 121 22.36 14.76 -19.79
C LYS A 121 22.85 14.30 -18.41
N LYS A 122 22.46 14.99 -17.33
CA LYS A 122 22.81 14.60 -15.95
C LYS A 122 22.12 13.29 -15.56
N ALA A 123 20.85 13.10 -15.91
CA ALA A 123 20.12 11.87 -15.66
C ALA A 123 20.68 10.67 -16.45
N GLU A 124 21.07 10.88 -17.71
CA GLU A 124 21.72 9.86 -18.54
C GLU A 124 23.10 9.48 -17.97
N LYS A 125 23.90 10.47 -17.55
CA LYS A 125 25.23 10.22 -16.95
C LYS A 125 25.13 9.47 -15.61
N LEU A 126 24.10 9.75 -14.82
CA LEU A 126 23.82 9.02 -13.57
C LEU A 126 23.41 7.56 -13.87
N LYS A 127 22.54 7.32 -14.85
CA LYS A 127 22.18 5.97 -15.29
C LYS A 127 23.37 5.19 -15.85
N ALA A 128 24.18 5.83 -16.69
CA ALA A 128 25.36 5.19 -17.27
C ALA A 128 26.43 4.85 -16.22
N LYS A 129 26.55 5.64 -15.15
CA LYS A 129 27.47 5.36 -14.04
C LYS A 129 27.02 4.19 -13.15
N ASP A 130 25.70 3.98 -13.03
CA ASP A 130 25.10 2.91 -12.21
C ASP A 130 25.02 1.56 -12.96
N GLN A 131 24.97 1.58 -14.30
CA GLN A 131 24.94 0.37 -15.14
C GLN A 131 26.34 -0.12 -15.52
N ARG A 132 27.15 -0.51 -14.53
CA ARG A 132 28.39 -1.25 -14.81
C ARG A 132 28.05 -2.69 -15.20
N SER A 133 28.70 -3.21 -16.23
CA SER A 133 28.49 -4.60 -16.63
C SER A 133 29.14 -5.59 -15.66
N ILE A 134 28.66 -6.84 -15.63
CA ILE A 134 29.24 -7.93 -14.82
C ILE A 134 30.72 -8.12 -15.17
N ALA A 135 31.05 -8.07 -16.46
CA ALA A 135 32.42 -8.18 -16.95
C ALA A 135 33.29 -7.04 -16.43
N GLU A 136 32.79 -5.80 -16.40
CA GLU A 136 33.54 -4.65 -15.90
C GLU A 136 33.81 -4.72 -14.39
N VAL A 137 32.82 -5.18 -13.61
CA VAL A 137 32.99 -5.34 -12.15
C VAL A 137 33.97 -6.46 -11.82
N MET A 138 33.92 -7.55 -12.59
CA MET A 138 34.81 -8.70 -12.43
C MET A 138 36.14 -8.55 -13.17
N LYS A 139 36.37 -7.42 -13.84
CA LYS A 139 37.56 -7.13 -14.68
C LYS A 139 37.81 -8.21 -15.75
N LEU A 140 36.75 -8.73 -16.35
CA LEU A 140 36.78 -9.72 -17.43
C LEU A 140 36.79 -9.00 -18.80
N ASP A 141 37.63 -9.47 -19.71
CA ASP A 141 37.68 -9.06 -21.10
C ASP A 141 36.75 -9.93 -21.96
N THR A 142 35.60 -9.36 -22.32
CA THR A 142 34.57 -9.99 -23.15
C THR A 142 35.03 -10.33 -24.57
N ARG A 143 36.20 -9.85 -25.00
CA ARG A 143 36.81 -10.20 -26.29
C ARG A 143 37.48 -11.58 -26.26
N LEU A 144 37.78 -12.10 -25.08
CA LEU A 144 38.34 -13.44 -24.90
C LEU A 144 37.19 -14.44 -24.68
N PRO A 145 37.04 -15.48 -25.51
CA PRO A 145 35.92 -16.43 -25.42
C PRO A 145 35.77 -17.05 -24.02
N ARG A 146 36.89 -17.41 -23.40
CA ARG A 146 36.91 -17.99 -22.04
C ARG A 146 36.37 -17.04 -20.98
N GLU A 147 36.72 -15.76 -21.04
CA GLU A 147 36.28 -14.77 -20.05
C GLU A 147 34.84 -14.32 -20.30
N GLN A 148 34.41 -14.30 -21.58
CA GLN A 148 33.00 -14.16 -21.94
C GLN A 148 32.14 -15.30 -21.37
N ASP A 149 32.61 -16.55 -21.43
CA ASP A 149 31.92 -17.70 -20.86
C ASP A 149 31.81 -17.60 -19.32
N ILE A 150 32.86 -17.14 -18.65
CA ILE A 150 32.85 -16.87 -17.21
C ILE A 150 31.82 -15.78 -16.87
N ALA A 151 31.80 -14.68 -17.62
CA ALA A 151 30.83 -13.60 -17.42
C ALA A 151 29.38 -14.09 -17.61
N ASN A 152 29.14 -14.89 -18.66
CA ASN A 152 27.84 -15.50 -18.93
C ASN A 152 27.41 -16.46 -17.81
N SER A 153 28.34 -17.27 -17.30
CA SER A 153 28.07 -18.19 -16.19
C SER A 153 27.73 -17.45 -14.90
N LEU A 154 28.43 -16.36 -14.59
CA LEU A 154 28.15 -15.50 -13.44
C LEU A 154 26.77 -14.83 -13.56
N ALA A 155 26.44 -14.32 -14.75
CA ALA A 155 25.12 -13.74 -15.03
C ALA A 155 23.99 -14.77 -14.85
N LYS A 156 24.23 -16.02 -15.26
CA LYS A 156 23.27 -17.13 -15.12
C LYS A 156 23.13 -17.61 -13.67
N GLY A 157 24.18 -17.46 -12.87
CA GLY A 157 24.20 -17.91 -11.46
C GLY A 157 23.35 -17.07 -10.51
N PHE A 158 22.86 -15.90 -10.93
CA PHE A 158 22.02 -15.04 -10.10
C PHE A 158 20.61 -14.87 -10.70
N ASP A 159 19.62 -15.49 -10.05
CA ASP A 159 18.22 -15.25 -10.38
C ASP A 159 17.66 -14.08 -9.57
N ARG A 160 17.45 -12.96 -10.27
CA ARG A 160 16.82 -11.76 -9.71
C ARG A 160 15.46 -12.05 -9.09
N LYS A 161 14.62 -12.85 -9.74
CA LYS A 161 13.24 -13.13 -9.26
C LYS A 161 13.29 -13.98 -7.99
N HIS A 162 14.21 -14.95 -7.94
CA HIS A 162 14.39 -15.77 -6.75
C HIS A 162 14.90 -14.94 -5.57
N PHE A 163 15.92 -14.10 -5.77
CA PHE A 163 16.40 -13.17 -4.73
C PHE A 163 15.27 -12.27 -4.19
N GLN A 164 14.48 -11.67 -5.08
CA GLN A 164 13.35 -10.83 -4.68
C GLN A 164 12.25 -11.60 -3.92
N ARG A 165 12.10 -12.90 -4.20
CA ARG A 165 11.16 -13.76 -3.50
C ARG A 165 11.64 -14.07 -2.09
N LEU A 166 12.91 -14.47 -1.93
CA LEU A 166 13.51 -14.71 -0.60
C LEU A 166 13.43 -13.47 0.30
N LEU A 167 13.73 -12.29 -0.28
CA LEU A 167 13.62 -11.03 0.47
C LEU A 167 12.18 -10.70 0.86
N LEU A 168 11.20 -11.04 0.01
CA LEU A 168 9.79 -10.87 0.30
C LEU A 168 9.32 -11.84 1.40
N GLU A 169 9.67 -13.12 1.30
CA GLU A 169 9.37 -14.17 2.29
C GLU A 169 9.92 -13.79 3.66
N TRP A 170 11.20 -13.41 3.74
CA TRP A 170 11.82 -12.93 4.97
C TRP A 170 11.10 -11.73 5.59
N ILE A 171 10.69 -10.74 4.78
CA ILE A 171 9.94 -9.57 5.29
C ILE A 171 8.60 -9.99 5.89
N ILE A 172 7.91 -10.95 5.27
CA ILE A 172 6.60 -11.42 5.70
C ILE A 172 6.71 -12.30 6.96
N GLU A 173 7.61 -13.28 6.95
CA GLU A 173 7.79 -14.27 8.03
C GLU A 173 8.28 -13.61 9.32
N GLU A 174 9.24 -12.68 9.21
CA GLU A 174 9.79 -11.96 10.36
C GLU A 174 9.02 -10.67 10.71
N ASN A 175 7.90 -10.41 10.02
CA ASN A 175 7.05 -9.23 10.22
C ASN A 175 7.83 -7.90 10.20
N HIS A 176 8.76 -7.77 9.25
CA HIS A 176 9.56 -6.55 9.12
C HIS A 176 8.79 -5.43 8.40
N ALA A 177 9.11 -4.19 8.75
CA ALA A 177 8.61 -3.02 8.01
C ALA A 177 9.06 -3.09 6.55
N PHE A 178 8.17 -2.79 5.60
CA PHE A 178 8.49 -2.85 4.17
C PHE A 178 9.65 -1.94 3.75
N SER A 179 9.94 -0.90 4.53
CA SER A 179 11.10 -0.02 4.32
C SER A 179 12.45 -0.68 4.62
N VAL A 180 12.48 -1.86 5.26
CA VAL A 180 13.73 -2.57 5.58
C VAL A 180 14.57 -2.85 4.33
N CYS A 181 13.92 -3.19 3.21
CA CYS A 181 14.58 -3.43 1.91
C CYS A 181 15.23 -2.18 1.30
N GLU A 182 14.89 -0.99 1.81
CA GLU A 182 15.44 0.30 1.37
C GLU A 182 16.61 0.78 2.24
N GLN A 183 16.91 0.08 3.34
CA GLN A 183 18.00 0.46 4.24
C GLN A 183 19.36 0.35 3.52
N GLY A 184 20.13 1.44 3.57
CA GLY A 184 21.42 1.53 2.90
C GLY A 184 22.43 0.46 3.37
N ARG A 185 22.47 0.16 4.67
CA ARG A 185 23.37 -0.87 5.23
C ARG A 185 23.03 -2.27 4.71
N LEU A 186 21.75 -2.63 4.66
CA LEU A 186 21.31 -3.92 4.14
C LEU A 186 21.67 -4.07 2.65
N ARG A 187 21.45 -3.01 1.86
CA ARG A 187 21.83 -2.99 0.44
C ARG A 187 23.34 -3.11 0.24
N GLN A 188 24.15 -2.49 1.10
CA GLN A 188 25.61 -2.65 1.08
C GLN A 188 26.03 -4.09 1.37
N ILE A 189 25.38 -4.78 2.31
CA ILE A 189 25.62 -6.21 2.58
C ILE A 189 25.30 -7.04 1.34
N PHE A 190 24.15 -6.81 0.69
CA PHE A 190 23.79 -7.52 -0.54
C PHE A 190 24.77 -7.25 -1.68
N GLU A 191 25.20 -6.00 -1.86
CA GLU A 191 26.19 -5.60 -2.87
C GLU A 191 27.58 -6.22 -2.59
N TYR A 192 27.95 -6.36 -1.31
CA TYR A 192 29.18 -7.04 -0.90
C TYR A 192 29.14 -8.54 -1.20
N LEU A 193 28.03 -9.21 -0.89
CA LEU A 193 27.85 -10.64 -1.16
C LEU A 193 27.74 -10.94 -2.65
N SER A 194 27.08 -10.07 -3.42
CA SER A 194 26.97 -10.21 -4.86
C SER A 194 26.77 -8.85 -5.54
N PRO A 195 27.76 -8.37 -6.31
CA PRO A 195 27.61 -7.14 -7.11
C PRO A 195 26.47 -7.22 -8.12
N LEU A 196 26.04 -8.44 -8.48
CA LEU A 196 24.94 -8.71 -9.41
C LEU A 196 23.61 -8.13 -8.91
N VAL A 197 23.42 -7.99 -7.60
CA VAL A 197 22.21 -7.38 -7.02
C VAL A 197 22.02 -5.96 -7.53
N LYS A 198 23.10 -5.18 -7.61
CA LYS A 198 23.05 -3.81 -8.12
C LYS A 198 22.99 -3.77 -9.64
N ILE A 199 23.83 -4.57 -10.30
CA ILE A 199 23.94 -4.59 -11.77
C ILE A 199 22.61 -4.98 -12.42
N THR A 200 21.88 -5.92 -11.83
CA THR A 200 20.58 -6.41 -12.36
C THR A 200 19.37 -5.64 -11.83
N ASP A 201 19.60 -4.59 -11.03
CA ASP A 201 18.56 -3.82 -10.33
C ASP A 201 17.61 -4.76 -9.56
N ALA A 202 18.21 -5.67 -8.78
CA ALA A 202 17.49 -6.67 -8.00
C ALA A 202 16.88 -6.10 -6.72
N ASN A 203 17.43 -4.99 -6.21
CA ASN A 203 16.90 -4.28 -5.05
C ASN A 203 15.44 -3.88 -5.28
N ILE A 204 14.62 -4.09 -4.26
CA ILE A 204 13.20 -3.74 -4.28
C ILE A 204 12.92 -2.56 -3.37
N THR A 205 11.83 -1.86 -3.68
CA THR A 205 11.32 -0.75 -2.90
C THR A 205 10.16 -1.22 -2.03
N ARG A 206 9.86 -0.46 -0.97
CA ARG A 206 8.71 -0.69 -0.10
C ARG A 206 7.39 -0.73 -0.89
N THR A 207 7.28 0.09 -1.94
CA THR A 207 6.11 0.14 -2.82
C THR A 207 5.97 -1.12 -3.68
N THR A 208 7.09 -1.68 -4.11
CA THR A 208 7.14 -2.92 -4.89
C THR A 208 6.85 -4.12 -4.00
N ILE A 209 7.41 -4.15 -2.77
CA ILE A 209 7.06 -5.14 -1.74
C ILE A 209 5.56 -5.13 -1.49
N ARG A 210 4.98 -3.97 -1.14
CA ARG A 210 3.54 -3.86 -0.90
C ARG A 210 2.71 -4.40 -2.06
N ARG A 211 3.04 -4.04 -3.30
CA ARG A 211 2.34 -4.55 -4.49
C ARG A 211 2.45 -6.07 -4.62
N LYS A 212 3.63 -6.64 -4.38
CA LYS A 212 3.86 -8.09 -4.43
C LYS A 212 3.11 -8.82 -3.32
N VAL A 213 3.11 -8.30 -2.09
CA VAL A 213 2.33 -8.84 -0.96
C VAL A 213 0.84 -8.87 -1.31
N LEU A 214 0.28 -7.76 -1.79
CA LEU A 214 -1.13 -7.69 -2.17
C LEU A 214 -1.45 -8.66 -3.31
N SER A 215 -0.60 -8.72 -4.34
CA SER A 215 -0.78 -9.69 -5.43
C SER A 215 -0.70 -11.14 -4.95
N ALA A 216 0.17 -11.44 -3.99
CA ALA A 216 0.28 -12.77 -3.40
C ALA A 216 -0.96 -13.10 -2.56
N TYR A 217 -1.46 -12.13 -1.79
CA TYR A 217 -2.71 -12.27 -1.04
C TYR A 217 -3.88 -12.62 -1.97
N GLU A 218 -4.13 -11.83 -3.02
CA GLU A 218 -5.22 -12.09 -3.96
C GLU A 218 -5.08 -13.45 -4.67
N MET A 219 -3.86 -13.83 -5.05
CA MET A 219 -3.60 -15.13 -5.69
C MET A 219 -3.88 -16.32 -4.76
N HIS A 220 -3.67 -16.18 -3.45
CA HIS A 220 -3.84 -17.26 -2.49
C HIS A 220 -5.20 -17.24 -1.78
N LYS A 221 -5.94 -16.12 -1.84
CA LYS A 221 -7.24 -15.97 -1.19
C LYS A 221 -8.21 -17.06 -1.62
N ASP A 222 -8.29 -17.35 -2.92
CA ASP A 222 -9.19 -18.39 -3.44
C ASP A 222 -8.87 -19.79 -2.89
N LYS A 223 -7.58 -20.10 -2.69
CA LYS A 223 -7.15 -21.38 -2.08
C LYS A 223 -7.59 -21.46 -0.62
N VAL A 224 -7.48 -20.36 0.10
CA VAL A 224 -7.92 -20.26 1.49
C VAL A 224 -9.44 -20.42 1.59
N VAL A 225 -10.20 -19.76 0.71
CA VAL A 225 -11.65 -19.93 0.61
C VAL A 225 -12.03 -21.39 0.34
N ALA A 226 -11.34 -22.05 -0.60
CA ALA A 226 -11.56 -23.46 -0.88
C ALA A 226 -11.31 -24.35 0.35
N ALA A 227 -10.20 -24.14 1.05
CA ALA A 227 -9.85 -24.89 2.27
C ALA A 227 -10.89 -24.69 3.39
N LEU A 228 -11.37 -23.47 3.61
CA LEU A 228 -12.41 -23.18 4.59
C LEU A 228 -13.73 -23.88 4.22
N LYS A 229 -14.12 -23.87 2.95
CA LYS A 229 -15.33 -24.56 2.47
C LYS A 229 -15.24 -26.08 2.59
N GLN A 230 -14.05 -26.65 2.42
CA GLN A 230 -13.80 -28.10 2.56
C GLN A 230 -13.71 -28.58 4.01
N SER A 231 -13.66 -27.67 4.99
CA SER A 231 -13.60 -28.05 6.41
C SER A 231 -14.70 -29.06 6.80
N CYS A 232 -14.35 -30.09 7.58
CA CYS A 232 -15.30 -31.16 7.90
C CYS A 232 -16.36 -30.76 8.95
N GLY A 233 -16.28 -29.56 9.52
CA GLY A 233 -17.15 -29.11 10.60
C GLY A 233 -17.46 -27.61 10.54
N LEU A 234 -17.98 -27.10 11.65
CA LEU A 234 -18.23 -25.67 11.81
C LEU A 234 -16.93 -24.89 11.98
N ILE A 235 -16.94 -23.66 11.49
CA ILE A 235 -15.85 -22.70 11.59
C ILE A 235 -16.15 -21.78 12.76
N HIS A 236 -15.28 -21.76 13.75
CA HIS A 236 -15.41 -20.89 14.92
C HIS A 236 -14.65 -19.59 14.67
N VAL A 237 -15.14 -18.48 15.22
CA VAL A 237 -14.59 -17.14 14.95
C VAL A 237 -14.21 -16.47 16.26
N SER A 238 -13.15 -15.68 16.26
CA SER A 238 -12.88 -14.71 17.31
C SER A 238 -12.65 -13.36 16.66
N PHE A 239 -13.22 -12.31 17.23
CA PHE A 239 -12.82 -10.95 16.87
C PHE A 239 -12.51 -10.14 18.12
N ASP A 240 -11.51 -9.26 17.99
CA ASP A 240 -11.02 -8.42 19.07
C ASP A 240 -10.78 -7.00 18.55
N GLY A 241 -11.18 -6.01 19.34
CA GLY A 241 -11.13 -4.60 18.95
C GLY A 241 -10.06 -3.84 19.75
N TRP A 242 -9.18 -3.12 19.06
CA TRP A 242 -8.20 -2.25 19.72
C TRP A 242 -8.06 -0.91 19.01
N LYS A 243 -7.61 0.10 19.74
CA LYS A 243 -7.15 1.37 19.16
C LYS A 243 -5.66 1.28 18.89
N SER A 244 -5.28 1.48 17.63
CA SER A 244 -3.88 1.61 17.25
C SER A 244 -3.26 2.90 17.83
N GLY A 245 -1.94 2.96 17.93
CA GLY A 245 -1.22 4.18 18.37
C GLY A 245 -1.51 5.42 17.53
N ASN A 246 -1.98 5.23 16.29
CA ASN A 246 -2.41 6.29 15.39
C ASN A 246 -3.92 6.61 15.51
N ARG A 247 -4.57 6.15 16.58
CA ARG A 247 -5.99 6.36 16.91
C ARG A 247 -7.00 5.75 15.92
N HIS A 248 -6.57 4.84 15.05
CA HIS A 248 -7.49 4.02 14.26
C HIS A 248 -8.05 2.89 15.12
N SER A 249 -9.36 2.71 15.10
CA SER A 249 -10.05 1.56 15.69
C SER A 249 -9.99 0.39 14.73
N LEU A 250 -9.34 -0.69 15.13
CA LEU A 250 -9.13 -1.89 14.33
C LEU A 250 -9.80 -3.08 14.98
N TYR A 251 -10.34 -3.99 14.17
CA TYR A 251 -10.90 -5.25 14.63
C TYR A 251 -10.15 -6.41 13.97
N GLY A 252 -9.41 -7.18 14.75
CA GLY A 252 -8.75 -8.39 14.25
C GLY A 252 -9.73 -9.55 14.25
N ILE A 253 -9.93 -10.18 13.10
CA ILE A 253 -10.85 -11.31 12.92
C ILE A 253 -10.02 -12.55 12.61
N ALA A 254 -10.21 -13.60 13.41
CA ALA A 254 -9.59 -14.89 13.19
C ALA A 254 -10.65 -16.00 13.20
N CYS A 255 -10.39 -17.05 12.43
CA CYS A 255 -11.20 -18.25 12.41
C CYS A 255 -10.38 -19.49 12.80
N PHE A 256 -11.10 -20.49 13.27
CA PHE A 256 -10.58 -21.77 13.73
C PHE A 256 -11.43 -22.87 13.11
N PHE A 257 -10.77 -23.83 12.45
CA PHE A 257 -11.46 -24.90 11.74
C PHE A 257 -10.63 -26.17 11.74
N ARG A 258 -11.26 -27.30 11.40
CA ARG A 258 -10.60 -28.59 11.20
C ARG A 258 -10.49 -28.89 9.72
N ASP A 259 -9.31 -29.33 9.28
CA ASP A 259 -9.11 -29.83 7.93
C ASP A 259 -9.58 -31.28 7.76
N GLU A 260 -9.42 -31.81 6.55
CA GLU A 260 -9.76 -33.20 6.19
C GLU A 260 -8.99 -34.25 7.01
N ASN A 261 -7.79 -33.90 7.47
CA ASN A 261 -6.94 -34.73 8.33
C ASN A 261 -7.27 -34.56 9.82
N SER A 262 -8.36 -33.86 10.15
CA SER A 262 -8.76 -33.52 11.51
C SER A 262 -7.76 -32.68 12.30
N GLN A 263 -6.84 -31.98 11.62
CA GLN A 263 -5.92 -31.04 12.25
C GLN A 263 -6.61 -29.70 12.46
N LEU A 264 -6.32 -29.09 13.62
CA LEU A 264 -6.85 -27.77 13.97
C LEU A 264 -6.00 -26.68 13.33
N HIS A 265 -6.65 -25.77 12.61
CA HIS A 265 -6.02 -24.63 11.96
C HIS A 265 -6.57 -23.33 12.53
N LYS A 266 -5.70 -22.31 12.57
CA LYS A 266 -6.04 -20.93 12.91
C LYS A 266 -5.64 -20.03 11.74
N LEU A 267 -6.55 -19.15 11.34
CA LEU A 267 -6.34 -18.22 10.23
C LEU A 267 -6.88 -16.84 10.56
N ALA A 268 -6.11 -15.79 10.29
CA ALA A 268 -6.61 -14.43 10.33
C ALA A 268 -7.41 -14.13 9.04
N LEU A 269 -8.69 -13.76 9.18
CA LEU A 269 -9.56 -13.39 8.06
C LEU A 269 -9.36 -11.93 7.66
N GLY A 270 -9.04 -11.05 8.62
CA GLY A 270 -8.84 -9.65 8.32
C GLY A 270 -8.61 -8.79 9.55
N VAL A 271 -8.25 -7.54 9.29
CA VAL A 271 -8.14 -6.48 10.30
C VAL A 271 -8.87 -5.23 9.79
N PRO A 272 -10.22 -5.24 9.66
CA PRO A 272 -10.97 -4.06 9.26
C PRO A 272 -10.76 -2.87 10.21
N GLU A 273 -10.84 -1.67 9.63
CA GLU A 273 -10.81 -0.41 10.35
C GLU A 273 -12.24 0.08 10.57
N LEU A 274 -12.67 0.18 11.83
CA LEU A 274 -13.96 0.75 12.18
C LEU A 274 -13.85 2.28 12.19
N ARG A 275 -14.30 2.91 11.10
CA ARG A 275 -14.23 4.38 10.94
C ARG A 275 -15.35 5.15 11.64
N THR A 276 -16.44 4.46 11.98
CA THR A 276 -17.57 5.05 12.69
C THR A 276 -17.52 4.73 14.19
N ARG A 277 -18.37 5.40 14.97
CA ARG A 277 -18.45 5.18 16.42
C ARG A 277 -18.78 3.71 16.73
N HIS A 278 -18.19 3.18 17.81
CA HIS A 278 -18.31 1.80 18.28
C HIS A 278 -19.73 1.42 18.74
N PHE A 279 -20.66 1.33 17.79
CA PHE A 279 -21.95 0.71 17.99
C PHE A 279 -21.90 -0.75 17.54
N GLY A 280 -22.54 -1.65 18.28
CA GLY A 280 -22.57 -3.08 17.97
C GLY A 280 -22.98 -3.39 16.51
N HIS A 281 -23.89 -2.60 15.94
CA HIS A 281 -24.29 -2.69 14.53
C HIS A 281 -23.13 -2.48 13.54
N ASN A 282 -22.25 -1.51 13.80
CA ASN A 282 -21.12 -1.22 12.91
C ASN A 282 -20.06 -2.32 13.02
N ILE A 283 -19.83 -2.84 14.24
CA ILE A 283 -18.95 -3.99 14.44
C ILE A 283 -19.50 -5.18 13.67
N ALA A 284 -20.79 -5.49 13.85
CA ALA A 284 -21.46 -6.59 13.16
C ALA A 284 -21.33 -6.49 11.63
N ALA A 285 -21.52 -5.31 11.06
CA ALA A 285 -21.35 -5.08 9.62
C ALA A 285 -19.94 -5.46 9.13
N GLU A 286 -18.88 -4.94 9.78
CA GLU A 286 -17.49 -5.26 9.41
C GLU A 286 -17.17 -6.75 9.58
N ILE A 287 -17.71 -7.40 10.62
CA ILE A 287 -17.54 -8.85 10.80
C ILE A 287 -18.27 -9.62 9.69
N LEU A 288 -19.53 -9.28 9.39
CA LEU A 288 -20.33 -9.95 8.37
C LEU A 288 -19.72 -9.79 6.97
N ASP A 289 -19.25 -8.59 6.62
CA ASP A 289 -18.54 -8.33 5.36
C ASP A 289 -17.27 -9.18 5.26
N ALA A 290 -16.52 -9.32 6.35
CA ALA A 290 -15.36 -10.20 6.39
C ALA A 290 -15.74 -11.68 6.22
N LEU A 291 -16.84 -12.15 6.81
CA LEU A 291 -17.29 -13.53 6.63
C LEU A 291 -17.80 -13.79 5.20
N ASP A 292 -18.52 -12.83 4.61
CA ASP A 292 -19.02 -12.88 3.24
C ASP A 292 -17.88 -12.91 2.21
N ALA A 293 -16.82 -12.12 2.44
CA ALA A 293 -15.64 -12.11 1.59
C ALA A 293 -14.93 -13.48 1.48
N TYR A 294 -15.20 -14.41 2.41
CA TYR A 294 -14.72 -15.79 2.36
C TYR A 294 -15.83 -16.82 2.04
N GLY A 295 -17.09 -16.40 1.98
CA GLY A 295 -18.23 -17.26 1.63
C GLY A 295 -18.42 -18.43 2.60
N ILE A 296 -18.32 -18.16 3.91
CA ILE A 296 -18.36 -19.17 4.98
C ILE A 296 -19.54 -19.01 5.96
N GLN A 297 -20.51 -18.14 5.64
CA GLN A 297 -21.62 -17.77 6.53
C GLN A 297 -22.46 -18.98 6.99
N ASP A 298 -22.62 -19.96 6.10
CA ASP A 298 -23.38 -21.20 6.32
C ASP A 298 -22.67 -22.20 7.24
N LYS A 299 -21.36 -22.03 7.46
CA LYS A 299 -20.54 -22.96 8.28
C LYS A 299 -20.15 -22.37 9.62
N ILE A 300 -20.68 -21.21 10.01
CA ILE A 300 -20.30 -20.54 11.24
C ILE A 300 -20.81 -21.30 12.48
N GLY A 301 -19.89 -21.58 13.40
CA GLY A 301 -20.13 -22.18 14.69
C GLY A 301 -20.23 -21.13 15.80
N TYR A 302 -19.27 -21.19 16.72
CA TYR A 302 -19.21 -20.35 17.93
C TYR A 302 -18.26 -19.17 17.77
N PHE A 303 -18.47 -18.16 18.60
CA PHE A 303 -17.64 -16.96 18.68
C PHE A 303 -16.88 -16.92 20.00
N THR A 304 -15.66 -16.38 20.01
CA THR A 304 -14.90 -16.10 21.25
C THR A 304 -14.57 -14.62 21.30
N LEU A 305 -15.14 -13.89 22.26
CA LEU A 305 -15.10 -12.43 22.35
C LEU A 305 -14.73 -11.95 23.76
N ASP A 306 -14.18 -10.75 23.90
CA ASP A 306 -13.98 -10.13 25.20
C ASP A 306 -15.30 -9.67 25.83
N ASN A 307 -15.26 -9.25 27.10
CA ASN A 307 -16.45 -8.96 27.90
C ASN A 307 -16.94 -7.51 27.70
N ALA A 308 -17.05 -7.07 26.46
CA ALA A 308 -17.52 -5.74 26.10
C ALA A 308 -19.01 -5.76 25.73
N GLU A 309 -19.81 -4.83 26.27
CA GLU A 309 -21.25 -4.72 25.96
C GLU A 309 -21.54 -4.50 24.46
N SER A 310 -20.61 -3.84 23.76
CA SER A 310 -20.70 -3.63 22.31
C SER A 310 -20.69 -4.95 21.53
N ASN A 311 -20.02 -5.98 22.04
CA ASN A 311 -19.98 -7.30 21.43
C ASN A 311 -21.31 -8.04 21.58
N ASP A 312 -21.99 -7.88 22.71
CA ASP A 312 -23.29 -8.52 22.93
C ASP A 312 -24.31 -7.99 21.89
N LYS A 313 -24.34 -6.67 21.66
CA LYS A 313 -25.14 -6.04 20.60
C LYS A 313 -24.71 -6.47 19.20
N ALA A 314 -23.40 -6.61 18.95
CA ALA A 314 -22.91 -7.08 17.66
C ALA A 314 -23.36 -8.53 17.39
N MET A 315 -23.33 -9.39 18.41
CA MET A 315 -23.75 -10.79 18.30
C MET A 315 -25.25 -10.95 18.07
N GLU A 316 -26.08 -10.06 18.60
CA GLU A 316 -27.51 -10.03 18.27
C GLU A 316 -27.75 -9.79 16.77
N VAL A 317 -27.05 -8.82 16.19
CA VAL A 317 -27.13 -8.50 14.75
C VAL A 317 -26.59 -9.65 13.90
N ILE A 318 -25.38 -10.13 14.22
CA ILE A 318 -24.75 -11.26 13.50
C ILE A 318 -25.66 -12.50 13.57
N GLY A 319 -26.24 -12.79 14.72
CA GLY A 319 -27.15 -13.92 14.88
C GLY A 319 -28.42 -13.78 14.05
N GLY A 320 -29.00 -12.57 13.97
CA GLY A 320 -30.14 -12.28 13.11
C GLY A 320 -29.86 -12.58 11.64
N GLU A 321 -28.72 -12.11 11.13
CA GLU A 321 -28.31 -12.30 9.73
C GLU A 321 -27.91 -13.74 9.41
N LEU A 322 -27.25 -14.44 10.34
CA LEU A 322 -26.79 -15.81 10.15
C LEU A 322 -27.80 -16.88 10.62
N GLY A 323 -29.00 -16.48 11.06
CA GLY A 323 -30.07 -17.40 11.44
C GLY A 323 -29.86 -18.16 12.76
N PHE A 324 -29.17 -17.55 13.74
CA PHE A 324 -29.00 -18.13 15.07
C PHE A 324 -29.24 -17.14 16.21
N VAL A 325 -29.44 -17.67 17.42
CA VAL A 325 -29.62 -16.83 18.61
C VAL A 325 -28.28 -16.26 19.06
N GLY A 326 -28.09 -14.95 18.86
CA GLY A 326 -26.85 -14.22 19.13
C GLY A 326 -26.29 -14.39 20.55
N SER A 327 -27.13 -14.57 21.55
CA SER A 327 -26.71 -14.77 22.95
C SER A 327 -26.23 -16.18 23.29
N ARG A 328 -26.46 -17.18 22.41
CA ARG A 328 -26.13 -18.60 22.69
C ARG A 328 -24.81 -19.08 22.09
N ARG A 329 -24.25 -18.33 21.15
CA ARG A 329 -23.02 -18.68 20.41
C ARG A 329 -21.72 -17.99 20.83
N PRO A 330 -21.70 -16.90 21.63
CA PRO A 330 -20.46 -16.30 22.09
C PRO A 330 -20.01 -16.96 23.40
N GLY A 331 -18.77 -17.45 23.40
CA GLY A 331 -17.98 -17.72 24.61
C GLY A 331 -17.17 -16.49 25.00
N ARG A 332 -16.96 -16.31 26.31
CA ARG A 332 -16.09 -15.23 26.82
C ARG A 332 -14.63 -15.62 26.66
N CYS A 333 -13.80 -14.65 26.28
CA CYS A 333 -12.36 -14.83 26.16
C CYS A 333 -11.75 -15.14 27.53
N PHE A 334 -11.25 -16.36 27.70
CA PHE A 334 -10.67 -16.82 28.96
C PHE A 334 -9.51 -15.93 29.43
N GLY A 335 -8.64 -15.51 28.51
CA GLY A 335 -7.52 -14.61 28.83
C GLY A 335 -8.00 -13.25 29.34
N HIS A 336 -9.06 -12.71 28.74
CA HIS A 336 -9.67 -11.46 29.20
C HIS A 336 -10.31 -11.62 30.59
N THR A 337 -11.04 -12.72 30.83
CA THR A 337 -11.60 -13.02 32.16
C THR A 337 -10.52 -13.16 33.23
N LEU A 338 -9.39 -13.83 32.93
CA LEU A 338 -8.27 -13.92 33.85
C LEU A 338 -7.65 -12.54 34.13
N ASN A 339 -7.48 -11.73 33.10
CA ASN A 339 -6.96 -10.37 33.23
C ASN A 339 -7.89 -9.50 34.10
N LEU A 340 -9.21 -9.55 33.88
CA LEU A 340 -10.19 -8.87 34.72
C LEU A 340 -10.15 -9.37 36.17
N SER A 341 -10.04 -10.68 36.37
CA SER A 341 -9.94 -11.28 37.71
C SER A 341 -8.68 -10.80 38.43
N ALA A 342 -7.54 -10.79 37.72
CA ALA A 342 -6.29 -10.25 38.25
C ALA A 342 -6.44 -8.76 38.57
N LYS A 343 -6.95 -7.94 37.64
CA LYS A 343 -7.19 -6.51 37.87
C LYS A 343 -8.12 -6.24 39.05
N ALA A 344 -9.17 -7.02 39.24
CA ALA A 344 -10.08 -6.87 40.38
C ALA A 344 -9.42 -7.26 41.71
N LEU A 345 -8.67 -8.38 41.73
CA LEU A 345 -7.84 -8.76 42.89
C LEU A 345 -6.79 -7.70 43.21
N LEU A 346 -6.27 -7.08 42.16
CA LEU A 346 -5.21 -6.13 42.25
C LEU A 346 -5.74 -4.76 42.72
N PHE A 347 -6.58 -4.12 41.93
CA PHE A 347 -6.94 -2.72 42.11
C PHE A 347 -8.33 -2.53 42.76
N GLY A 348 -9.03 -3.61 43.10
CA GLY A 348 -10.39 -3.55 43.63
C GLY A 348 -11.39 -3.01 42.61
N HIS A 349 -12.43 -2.31 43.08
CA HIS A 349 -13.52 -1.81 42.23
C HIS A 349 -13.16 -0.59 41.35
N ASN A 350 -11.95 -0.02 41.46
CA ASN A 350 -11.55 1.21 40.73
C ASN A 350 -10.31 0.97 39.85
N VAL A 351 -10.39 -0.07 39.02
CA VAL A 351 -9.35 -0.45 38.05
C VAL A 351 -9.04 0.69 37.07
N GLU A 352 -10.06 1.36 36.54
CA GLU A 352 -9.92 2.42 35.53
C GLU A 352 -9.17 3.64 36.07
N ALA A 353 -9.53 4.10 37.28
CA ALA A 353 -8.88 5.22 37.95
C ALA A 353 -7.39 4.94 38.27
N PHE A 354 -7.03 3.67 38.45
CA PHE A 354 -5.65 3.27 38.70
C PHE A 354 -4.83 3.16 37.40
N GLU A 355 -5.42 2.61 36.32
CA GLU A 355 -4.76 2.52 35.02
C GLU A 355 -4.50 3.91 34.40
N GLU A 356 -5.43 4.84 34.57
CA GLU A 356 -5.27 6.24 34.14
C GLU A 356 -4.10 6.92 34.88
N GLN A 357 -3.99 6.72 36.20
CA GLN A 357 -2.90 7.24 37.03
C GLN A 357 -1.53 6.62 36.71
N LEU A 358 -1.46 5.35 36.31
CA LEU A 358 -0.21 4.72 35.85
C LEU A 358 0.17 5.12 34.43
N SER A 359 -0.80 5.45 33.57
CA SER A 359 -0.56 5.80 32.16
C SER A 359 0.06 7.18 31.98
N GLY A 360 0.13 7.99 33.04
CA GLY A 360 0.92 9.23 33.08
C GLY A 360 0.40 10.34 32.16
N GLU A 361 -0.93 10.48 32.03
CA GLU A 361 -1.51 11.63 31.31
C GLU A 361 -1.50 12.93 32.15
N ASP A 362 -1.29 12.84 33.46
CA ASP A 362 -0.93 13.99 34.30
C ASP A 362 0.58 13.99 34.55
N GLY A 363 1.26 14.96 33.96
CA GLY A 363 2.72 15.16 34.05
C GLY A 363 3.16 15.65 35.43
N ASP A 364 2.97 14.84 36.47
CA ASP A 364 3.55 15.07 37.78
C ASP A 364 4.58 13.98 38.12
N ASN A 365 5.81 14.42 38.35
CA ASN A 365 7.02 13.62 38.55
C ASN A 365 7.10 12.98 39.95
N ASP A 366 5.98 12.59 40.56
CA ASP A 366 6.01 11.84 41.82
C ASP A 366 5.95 10.33 41.52
N VAL A 367 7.12 9.74 41.28
CA VAL A 367 7.30 8.30 41.17
C VAL A 367 7.09 7.69 42.56
N ARG A 368 5.84 7.65 43.01
CA ARG A 368 5.44 6.76 44.11
C ARG A 368 5.61 5.33 43.63
N ASP A 369 6.38 4.55 44.38
CA ASP A 369 6.55 3.12 44.13
C ASP A 369 5.17 2.44 44.04
N PRO A 370 4.80 1.87 42.87
CA PRO A 370 3.49 1.26 42.64
C PRO A 370 3.14 0.19 43.67
N ILE A 371 4.15 -0.50 44.23
CA ILE A 371 3.96 -1.54 45.25
C ILE A 371 3.55 -0.90 46.58
N SER A 372 4.23 0.17 46.99
CA SER A 372 3.95 0.90 48.24
C SER A 372 2.54 1.51 48.25
N TYR A 373 2.12 2.14 47.15
CA TYR A 373 0.76 2.69 47.00
C TYR A 373 -0.34 1.63 47.10
N TRP A 374 -0.04 0.44 46.61
CA TRP A 374 -0.92 -0.70 46.66
C TRP A 374 -1.16 -1.26 48.06
N HIS A 375 -0.09 -1.32 48.86
CA HIS A 375 -0.18 -1.78 50.24
C HIS A 375 -1.09 -0.86 51.09
N GLU A 376 -1.19 0.42 50.76
CA GLU A 376 -2.06 1.40 51.45
C GLU A 376 -3.55 1.26 51.11
N ARG A 377 -3.91 0.69 49.94
CA ARG A 377 -5.28 0.68 49.41
C ARG A 377 -5.90 -0.71 49.23
N LYS A 378 -5.34 -1.75 49.86
CA LYS A 378 -5.79 -3.14 49.68
C LYS A 378 -7.33 -3.28 49.74
N PRO A 379 -7.97 -3.81 48.68
CA PRO A 379 -9.41 -4.02 48.68
C PRO A 379 -9.82 -5.19 49.59
N ASP A 380 -11.01 -5.10 50.18
CA ASP A 380 -11.64 -6.20 50.92
C ASP A 380 -12.13 -7.28 49.94
N VAL A 381 -11.49 -8.44 49.97
CA VAL A 381 -11.67 -9.56 49.02
C VAL A 381 -13.07 -10.21 49.13
N SER A 382 -13.84 -9.85 50.14
CA SER A 382 -15.15 -10.42 50.47
C SER A 382 -16.28 -10.11 49.46
N ARG A 383 -16.09 -9.16 48.52
CA ARG A 383 -17.17 -8.59 47.69
C ARG A 383 -17.05 -8.86 46.16
N MET A 384 -16.12 -9.71 45.71
CA MET A 384 -15.76 -9.94 44.30
C MET A 384 -16.78 -10.71 43.42
N ARG A 385 -18.04 -10.85 43.83
CA ARG A 385 -19.00 -11.76 43.16
C ARG A 385 -19.71 -11.17 41.94
N GLU A 386 -19.77 -9.84 41.82
CA GLU A 386 -20.61 -9.16 40.81
C GLU A 386 -19.84 -8.74 39.55
N ASP A 387 -18.54 -8.40 39.67
CA ASP A 387 -17.76 -7.86 38.54
C ASP A 387 -17.19 -8.94 37.59
N VAL A 388 -17.06 -10.18 38.06
CA VAL A 388 -16.49 -11.30 37.29
C VAL A 388 -17.56 -12.13 36.56
N CYS A 389 -18.80 -12.08 37.04
CA CYS A 389 -19.92 -12.88 36.56
C CYS A 389 -21.13 -12.01 36.24
N GLY A 390 -21.05 -11.21 35.17
CA GLY A 390 -22.22 -10.56 34.59
C GLY A 390 -23.18 -11.58 33.98
N GLY A 391 -24.00 -12.23 34.80
CA GLY A 391 -25.01 -13.19 34.37
C GLY A 391 -25.67 -13.93 35.54
N ARG A 392 -27.00 -13.81 35.66
CA ARG A 392 -27.84 -14.53 36.64
C ARG A 392 -27.55 -16.03 36.59
N ALA A 393 -27.19 -16.60 37.74
CA ALA A 393 -27.04 -18.03 37.93
C ALA A 393 -28.38 -18.62 38.43
N ASP A 394 -29.07 -19.36 37.55
CA ASP A 394 -29.98 -20.43 37.94
C ASP A 394 -29.45 -21.72 37.33
N GLY A 395 -29.23 -22.74 38.16
CA GLY A 395 -29.15 -24.15 37.71
C GLY A 395 -27.79 -24.85 37.82
N ASP A 396 -27.66 -25.56 38.94
CA ASP A 396 -27.11 -26.91 39.14
C ASP A 396 -25.70 -27.29 38.63
N ALA A 397 -24.83 -27.57 39.60
CA ALA A 397 -23.45 -27.96 39.41
C ALA A 397 -23.31 -29.50 39.37
N THR A 398 -22.82 -30.03 38.26
CA THR A 398 -22.16 -31.34 38.24
C THR A 398 -20.77 -31.21 37.63
N THR A 399 -19.77 -31.48 38.46
CA THR A 399 -18.34 -31.42 38.17
C THR A 399 -17.89 -32.63 37.35
N LYS A 400 -17.14 -32.42 36.26
CA LYS A 400 -16.16 -33.40 35.76
C LYS A 400 -14.89 -32.72 35.23
N SER A 401 -13.78 -33.30 35.63
CA SER A 401 -12.38 -32.93 35.42
C SER A 401 -11.82 -33.38 34.07
N ALA A 402 -10.99 -32.54 33.44
CA ALA A 402 -9.83 -32.86 32.57
C ALA A 402 -9.31 -31.51 32.02
N GLY A 403 -8.05 -31.22 31.72
CA GLY A 403 -6.75 -31.88 31.73
C GLY A 403 -5.74 -30.80 31.32
N ARG A 404 -4.54 -30.80 31.89
CA ARG A 404 -3.53 -29.73 31.69
C ARG A 404 -3.02 -29.70 30.25
N GLY A 405 -3.13 -28.55 29.58
CA GLY A 405 -2.43 -28.23 28.34
C GLY A 405 -1.61 -26.94 28.52
N HIS A 406 -0.30 -27.03 28.30
CA HIS A 406 0.62 -25.89 28.29
C HIS A 406 0.30 -24.93 27.13
N TYR A 407 0.01 -23.66 27.43
CA TYR A 407 -0.07 -22.59 26.44
C TYR A 407 1.29 -21.86 26.37
N ARG A 408 1.95 -21.94 25.21
CA ARG A 408 3.03 -21.03 24.82
C ARG A 408 2.42 -19.80 24.15
N ASN A 409 2.96 -18.63 24.49
CA ASN A 409 2.61 -17.32 23.92
C ASN A 409 2.63 -17.35 22.38
N VAL A 410 1.56 -16.85 21.75
CA VAL A 410 1.49 -16.66 20.30
C VAL A 410 1.44 -15.16 20.02
N SER A 411 2.61 -14.57 19.80
CA SER A 411 2.77 -13.37 18.98
C SER A 411 2.95 -13.80 17.53
N SER A 412 2.40 -13.01 16.61
CA SER A 412 2.59 -13.08 15.15
C SER A 412 1.79 -14.16 14.41
N ALA A 413 0.72 -13.73 13.73
CA ALA A 413 0.08 -14.50 12.67
C ALA A 413 0.85 -14.24 11.36
N ALA A 414 1.73 -15.16 10.99
CA ALA A 414 2.25 -15.27 9.64
C ALA A 414 1.47 -16.37 8.91
N ILE A 415 0.99 -16.05 7.71
CA ILE A 415 0.44 -17.02 6.77
C ILE A 415 1.62 -17.85 6.25
N VAL A 416 1.71 -19.09 6.70
CA VAL A 416 2.57 -20.12 6.09
C VAL A 416 1.66 -21.24 5.64
N VAL A 417 1.31 -21.24 4.36
CA VAL A 417 0.81 -22.43 3.67
C VAL A 417 2.05 -23.10 3.07
N THR A 418 2.70 -23.98 3.84
CA THR A 418 3.63 -24.95 3.26
C THR A 418 2.82 -26.08 2.63
N GLY A 419 3.17 -26.41 1.38
CA GLY A 419 2.42 -27.32 0.51
C GLY A 419 2.60 -28.80 0.79
#